data_AF-W4P9Z4-F1
#
_entry.id   AF-W4P9Z4-F1
#
_cell.length_a   1.000
_cell.length_b   1.000
_cell.length_c   1.000
_cell.angle_alpha   90.00
_cell.angle_beta   90.00
_cell.angle_gamma   90.00
#
_symmetry.space_group_name_H-M   'P 1'
#
loop_
_entity.id
_entity.type
_entity.pdbx_description
1 polymer ?
#
loop_
_entity_poly.entity_id
_entity_poly.type
_entity_poly.pdbx_seq_one_letter_code
_entity_poly.pdbx_strand_id
1 'polypeptide(L)'
;MVWLVNQARTYNSWLTPQALIAKLGLDSNINNKLQQSVIGALFSSSSLFRILEGEKVDPTKNYTLEQYLNDAVNEVFKPTLQGKQLTEEDLNLQSAAIALLIKNSGLNASEKKGISIMAAYQEVLEAADEPALPCSHSHEDHSFTRINFGLPTLPAEVQGPLMTGQLKRISQLYKQRKATTAHKATREFYDYQILQIDKLFKL
;
A
#
# COMPACT_ATOMS: atom_id res chain seq x y z
N MET A 1 12.40 1.18 0.21
CA MET A 1 11.04 0.79 0.69
C MET A 1 11.00 0.38 2.17
N VAL A 2 11.95 -0.41 2.69
CA VAL A 2 11.96 -0.90 4.09
C VAL A 2 11.70 0.20 5.12
N TRP A 3 12.49 1.27 5.06
CA TRP A 3 12.33 2.40 5.98
C TRP A 3 10.93 3.02 5.91
N LEU A 4 10.38 3.21 4.71
CA LEU A 4 9.09 3.85 4.50
C LEU A 4 7.92 3.00 5.04
N VAL A 5 7.93 1.69 4.77
CA VAL A 5 6.92 0.78 5.33
C VAL A 5 7.02 0.75 6.85
N ASN A 6 8.24 0.82 7.40
CA ASN A 6 8.42 0.91 8.84
C ASN A 6 7.82 2.20 9.42
N GLN A 7 8.02 3.36 8.77
CA GLN A 7 7.38 4.62 9.20
C GLN A 7 5.85 4.49 9.20
N ALA A 8 5.27 3.90 8.15
CA ALA A 8 3.83 3.68 8.07
C ALA A 8 3.29 2.73 9.17
N ARG A 9 4.13 1.80 9.64
CA ARG A 9 3.80 0.88 10.73
C ARG A 9 3.96 1.52 12.11
N THR A 10 4.83 2.51 12.27
CA THR A 10 5.19 3.06 13.59
C THR A 10 4.79 4.52 13.82
N TYR A 11 4.20 5.22 12.85
CA TYR A 11 3.89 6.65 13.00
C TYR A 11 3.03 6.97 14.22
N ASN A 12 2.15 6.05 14.67
CA ASN A 12 1.36 6.24 15.89
C ASN A 12 2.22 6.44 17.15
N SER A 13 3.47 5.95 17.18
CA SER A 13 4.35 6.12 18.34
C SER A 13 5.06 7.47 18.38
N TRP A 14 5.16 8.19 17.26
CA TRP A 14 6.01 9.39 17.17
C TRP A 14 5.33 10.59 16.52
N LEU A 15 4.46 10.37 15.52
CA LEU A 15 3.71 11.43 14.84
C LEU A 15 2.37 11.70 15.54
N THR A 16 1.67 10.63 15.94
CA THR A 16 0.36 10.74 16.62
C THR A 16 0.29 9.94 17.91
N PRO A 17 1.14 10.24 18.93
CA PRO A 17 1.01 9.60 20.23
C PRO A 17 -0.39 9.83 20.82
N GLN A 18 -1.00 8.80 21.41
CA GLN A 18 -2.39 8.85 21.90
C GLN A 18 -2.62 9.99 22.91
N ALA A 19 -1.63 10.29 23.75
CA ALA A 19 -1.70 11.41 24.70
C ALA A 19 -1.80 12.78 24.01
N LEU A 20 -1.18 12.93 22.84
CA LEU A 20 -1.27 14.15 22.03
C LEU A 20 -2.62 14.24 21.31
N ILE A 21 -3.05 13.15 20.65
CA ILE A 21 -4.36 13.06 19.99
C ILE A 21 -5.48 13.44 20.98
N ALA A 22 -5.45 12.85 22.18
CA ALA A 22 -6.46 13.09 23.20
C ALA A 22 -6.49 14.55 23.68
N LYS A 23 -5.32 15.18 23.86
CA LYS A 23 -5.23 16.61 24.24
C LYS A 23 -5.75 17.54 23.17
N LEU A 24 -5.60 17.18 21.90
CA LEU A 24 -6.05 17.96 20.76
C LEU A 24 -7.52 17.67 20.40
N GLY A 25 -8.17 16.72 21.07
CA GLY A 25 -9.55 16.32 20.76
C GLY A 25 -9.71 15.71 19.36
N LEU A 26 -8.64 15.14 18.82
CA LEU A 26 -8.63 14.54 17.49
C LEU A 26 -9.10 13.08 17.54
N ASP A 27 -9.57 12.57 16.40
CA ASP A 27 -9.91 11.16 16.25
C ASP A 27 -8.65 10.27 16.27
N SER A 28 -8.75 9.05 16.83
CA SER A 28 -7.61 8.12 16.91
C SER A 28 -7.13 7.65 15.54
N ASN A 29 -7.98 7.72 14.51
CA ASN A 29 -7.69 7.30 13.15
C ASN A 29 -7.34 8.48 12.23
N ILE A 30 -7.09 9.67 12.77
CA ILE A 30 -6.87 10.91 12.01
C ILE A 30 -5.86 10.74 10.87
N ASN A 31 -4.85 9.89 11.09
CA ASN A 31 -3.75 9.68 10.16
C ASN A 31 -3.72 8.28 9.51
N ASN A 32 -4.81 7.51 9.57
CA ASN A 32 -4.88 6.20 8.89
C ASN A 32 -4.65 6.31 7.37
N LYS A 33 -4.95 7.48 6.79
CA LYS A 33 -4.66 7.80 5.38
C LYS A 33 -3.16 7.77 5.05
N LEU A 34 -2.26 7.98 6.02
CA LEU A 34 -0.81 7.90 5.80
C LEU A 34 -0.38 6.49 5.41
N GLN A 35 -0.94 5.46 6.06
CA GLN A 35 -0.67 4.06 5.70
C GLN A 35 -1.14 3.77 4.27
N GLN A 36 -2.35 4.23 3.94
CA GLN A 36 -2.90 4.08 2.60
C GLN A 36 -2.04 4.80 1.56
N SER A 37 -1.60 6.03 1.85
CA SER A 37 -0.74 6.83 0.98
C SER A 37 0.58 6.13 0.68
N VAL A 38 1.25 5.56 1.69
CA VAL A 38 2.49 4.78 1.50
C VAL A 38 2.24 3.55 0.62
N ILE A 39 1.15 2.83 0.85
CA ILE A 39 0.78 1.67 0.04
C ILE A 39 0.42 2.10 -1.40
N GLY A 40 -0.29 3.20 -1.57
CA GLY A 40 -0.56 3.83 -2.88
C GLY A 40 0.72 4.13 -3.64
N ALA A 41 1.69 4.76 -2.98
CA ALA A 41 2.97 5.09 -3.59
C ALA A 41 3.76 3.85 -4.03
N LEU A 42 3.73 2.76 -3.26
CA LEU A 42 4.45 1.52 -3.57
C LEU A 42 3.80 0.70 -4.71
N PHE A 43 2.47 0.65 -4.77
CA PHE A 43 1.74 -0.27 -5.65
C PHE A 43 0.97 0.43 -6.80
N SER A 44 1.07 1.76 -6.94
CA SER A 44 0.38 2.45 -8.03
C SER A 44 0.86 1.99 -9.40
N SER A 45 -0.05 1.95 -10.38
CA SER A 45 0.29 1.61 -11.77
C SER A 45 1.34 2.53 -12.37
N SER A 46 1.40 3.79 -11.95
CA SER A 46 2.40 4.77 -12.43
C SER A 46 3.77 4.55 -11.78
N SER A 47 3.84 4.30 -10.47
CA SER A 47 5.10 3.97 -9.78
C SER A 47 5.73 2.73 -10.38
N LEU A 48 4.94 1.67 -10.56
CA LEU A 48 5.41 0.42 -11.14
C LEU A 48 5.83 0.59 -12.61
N PHE A 49 5.19 1.50 -13.36
CA PHE A 49 5.60 1.79 -14.72
C PHE A 49 7.00 2.41 -14.77
N ARG A 50 7.33 3.29 -13.82
CA ARG A 50 8.69 3.84 -13.70
C ARG A 50 9.74 2.78 -13.40
N ILE A 51 9.39 1.76 -12.61
CA ILE A 51 10.28 0.62 -12.39
C ILE A 51 10.52 -0.15 -13.69
N LEU A 52 9.46 -0.41 -14.46
CA LEU A 52 9.57 -1.06 -15.77
C LEU A 52 10.41 -0.24 -16.77
N GLU A 53 10.28 1.08 -16.76
CA GLU A 53 11.15 1.95 -17.56
C GLU A 53 12.62 1.83 -17.14
N GLY A 54 12.90 1.85 -15.83
CA GLY A 54 14.24 1.65 -15.30
C GLY A 54 14.83 0.29 -15.68
N GLU A 55 14.03 -0.78 -15.59
CA GLU A 55 14.41 -2.12 -16.03
C GLU A 55 14.82 -2.14 -17.51
N LYS A 56 14.05 -1.48 -18.39
CA LYS A 56 14.36 -1.40 -19.82
C LYS A 56 15.64 -0.63 -20.13
N VAL A 57 16.03 0.31 -19.27
CA VAL A 57 17.25 1.11 -19.44
C VAL A 57 18.50 0.33 -19.04
N ASP A 58 18.50 -0.31 -17.86
CA ASP A 58 19.63 -1.13 -17.39
C ASP A 58 19.13 -2.18 -16.38
N PRO A 59 18.80 -3.41 -16.83
CA PRO A 59 18.25 -4.45 -15.96
C PRO A 59 19.29 -5.04 -15.00
N THR A 60 20.58 -4.70 -15.15
CA THR A 60 21.65 -5.19 -14.27
C THR A 60 21.86 -4.28 -13.06
N LYS A 61 21.56 -2.98 -13.21
CA LYS A 61 21.69 -1.97 -12.14
C LYS A 61 20.36 -1.57 -11.52
N ASN A 62 19.28 -1.65 -12.29
CA ASN A 62 17.95 -1.26 -11.83
C ASN A 62 17.13 -2.49 -11.43
N TYR A 63 16.13 -2.25 -10.60
CA TYR A 63 15.15 -3.27 -10.26
C TYR A 63 14.44 -3.79 -11.51
N THR A 64 14.29 -5.11 -11.62
CA THR A 64 13.22 -5.64 -12.46
C THR A 64 11.87 -5.38 -11.79
N LEU A 65 10.82 -5.24 -12.59
CA LEU A 65 9.46 -5.03 -12.09
C LEU A 65 9.04 -6.15 -11.13
N GLU A 66 9.40 -7.40 -11.45
CA GLU A 66 9.11 -8.55 -10.59
C GLU A 66 9.84 -8.48 -9.25
N GLN A 67 11.15 -8.19 -9.27
CA GLN A 67 11.96 -8.07 -8.05
C GLN A 67 11.41 -6.98 -7.14
N TYR A 68 11.11 -5.79 -7.68
CA TYR A 68 10.55 -4.70 -6.91
C TYR A 68 9.23 -5.07 -6.26
N LEU A 69 8.30 -5.65 -7.03
CA LEU A 69 6.99 -6.00 -6.51
C LEU A 69 7.08 -7.10 -5.45
N ASN A 70 7.95 -8.09 -5.65
CA ASN A 70 8.21 -9.12 -4.66
C ASN A 70 8.74 -8.54 -3.35
N ASP A 71 9.70 -7.61 -3.40
CA ASP A 71 10.24 -6.94 -2.22
C ASP A 71 9.19 -6.08 -1.52
N ALA A 72 8.37 -5.35 -2.27
CA ALA A 72 7.30 -4.52 -1.73
C ALA A 72 6.25 -5.36 -1.00
N VAL A 73 5.79 -6.47 -1.61
CA VAL A 73 4.89 -7.43 -0.95
C VAL A 73 5.57 -8.05 0.27
N ASN A 74 6.82 -8.49 0.16
CA ASN A 74 7.52 -9.11 1.28
C ASN A 74 7.63 -8.17 2.48
N GLU A 75 7.91 -6.88 2.27
CA GLU A 75 8.09 -5.94 3.37
C GLU A 75 6.75 -5.53 4.04
N VAL A 76 5.68 -5.38 3.25
CA VAL A 76 4.33 -5.13 3.80
C VAL A 76 3.83 -6.32 4.61
N PHE A 77 4.01 -7.54 4.08
CA PHE A 77 3.53 -8.79 4.69
C PHE A 77 4.56 -9.44 5.62
N LYS A 78 5.65 -8.75 5.94
CA LYS A 78 6.74 -9.25 6.78
C LYS A 78 6.29 -9.84 8.12
N PRO A 79 5.34 -9.25 8.87
CA PRO A 79 4.82 -9.86 10.10
C PRO A 79 4.13 -11.21 9.84
N THR A 80 3.32 -11.30 8.78
CA THR A 80 2.70 -12.56 8.34
C THR A 80 3.73 -13.58 7.90
N LEU A 81 4.75 -13.17 7.13
CA LEU A 81 5.87 -14.03 6.74
C LEU A 81 6.63 -14.57 7.95
N GLN A 82 6.72 -13.79 9.04
CA GLN A 82 7.34 -14.19 10.29
C GLN A 82 6.40 -14.97 11.23
N GLY A 83 5.13 -15.14 10.86
CA GLY A 83 4.13 -15.81 11.69
C GLY A 83 3.77 -15.03 12.97
N LYS A 84 4.02 -13.72 13.00
CA LYS A 84 3.69 -12.87 14.13
C LYS A 84 2.19 -12.62 14.22
N GLN A 85 1.73 -12.29 15.42
CA GLN A 85 0.45 -11.64 15.62
C GLN A 85 0.45 -10.29 14.88
N LEU A 86 -0.65 -9.97 14.21
CA LEU A 86 -0.78 -8.72 13.47
C LEU A 86 -1.29 -7.61 14.39
N THR A 87 -0.64 -6.45 14.33
CA THR A 87 -1.17 -5.22 14.94
C THR A 87 -2.22 -4.58 14.04
N GLU A 88 -2.95 -3.59 14.54
CA GLU A 88 -3.91 -2.84 13.74
C GLU A 88 -3.26 -2.21 12.50
N GLU A 89 -2.05 -1.68 12.64
CA GLU A 89 -1.26 -1.12 11.54
C GLU A 89 -0.94 -2.18 10.48
N ASP A 90 -0.62 -3.41 10.89
CA ASP A 90 -0.39 -4.51 9.96
C ASP A 90 -1.67 -4.89 9.20
N LEU A 91 -2.83 -4.91 9.88
CA LEU A 91 -4.11 -5.17 9.24
C LEU A 91 -4.43 -4.10 8.19
N ASN A 92 -4.21 -2.82 8.52
CA ASN A 92 -4.46 -1.69 7.62
C ASN A 92 -3.54 -1.72 6.39
N LEU A 93 -2.24 -1.90 6.59
CA LEU A 93 -1.26 -1.96 5.51
C LEU A 93 -1.53 -3.14 4.55
N GLN A 94 -1.79 -4.33 5.09
CA GLN A 94 -2.08 -5.51 4.27
C GLN A 94 -3.41 -5.39 3.54
N SER A 95 -4.45 -4.85 4.20
CA SER A 95 -5.75 -4.61 3.55
C SER A 95 -5.64 -3.61 2.39
N ALA A 96 -4.90 -2.52 2.59
CA ALA A 96 -4.67 -1.52 1.56
C ALA A 96 -3.90 -2.12 0.37
N ALA A 97 -2.89 -2.96 0.64
CA ALA A 97 -2.11 -3.60 -0.42
C ALA A 97 -2.97 -4.57 -1.23
N ILE A 98 -3.74 -5.44 -0.57
CA ILE A 98 -4.65 -6.38 -1.24
C ILE A 98 -5.67 -5.61 -2.08
N ALA A 99 -6.29 -4.56 -1.54
CA ALA A 99 -7.26 -3.76 -2.28
C ALA A 99 -6.67 -3.18 -3.59
N LEU A 100 -5.44 -2.65 -3.55
CA LEU A 100 -4.76 -2.17 -4.76
C LEU A 100 -4.41 -3.30 -5.73
N LEU A 101 -3.92 -4.44 -5.23
CA LEU A 101 -3.61 -5.59 -6.07
C LEU A 101 -4.88 -6.12 -6.78
N ILE A 102 -6.00 -6.20 -6.06
CA ILE A 102 -7.31 -6.59 -6.62
C ILE A 102 -7.72 -5.63 -7.72
N LYS A 103 -7.71 -4.32 -7.44
CA LYS A 103 -8.04 -3.30 -8.45
C LYS A 103 -7.17 -3.40 -9.69
N ASN A 104 -5.86 -3.47 -9.48
CA ASN A 104 -4.88 -3.49 -10.56
C ASN A 104 -4.84 -4.83 -11.31
N SER A 105 -5.43 -5.90 -10.76
CA SER A 105 -5.57 -7.18 -11.48
C SER A 105 -6.57 -7.12 -12.64
N GLY A 106 -7.51 -6.17 -12.60
CA GLY A 106 -8.62 -6.09 -13.56
C GLY A 106 -9.67 -7.19 -13.42
N LEU A 107 -9.53 -8.12 -12.46
CA LEU A 107 -10.46 -9.25 -12.27
C LEU A 107 -11.75 -8.88 -11.52
N ASN A 108 -11.78 -7.70 -10.88
CA ASN A 108 -12.95 -7.27 -10.14
C ASN A 108 -13.96 -6.57 -11.06
N ALA A 109 -15.07 -7.25 -11.39
CA ALA A 109 -16.10 -6.75 -12.30
C ALA A 109 -16.96 -5.60 -11.73
N SER A 110 -16.86 -5.29 -10.43
CA SER A 110 -17.87 -4.50 -9.71
C SER A 110 -17.51 -3.05 -9.34
N GLU A 111 -16.29 -2.55 -9.55
CA GLU A 111 -15.90 -1.21 -9.05
C GLU A 111 -15.61 -0.20 -10.15
N LYS A 112 -16.63 0.62 -10.48
CA LYS A 112 -16.47 1.92 -11.18
C LYS A 112 -16.14 3.09 -10.23
N LYS A 113 -16.15 2.88 -8.91
CA LYS A 113 -15.72 3.90 -7.93
C LYS A 113 -14.28 3.62 -7.52
N GLY A 114 -13.39 4.54 -7.86
CA GLY A 114 -11.97 4.44 -7.56
C GLY A 114 -11.73 4.26 -6.05
N ILE A 115 -10.91 3.26 -5.70
CA ILE A 115 -10.45 3.03 -4.34
C ILE A 115 -9.86 4.31 -3.73
N SER A 116 -10.36 4.66 -2.54
CA SER A 116 -9.98 5.80 -1.69
C SER A 116 -8.47 5.92 -1.40
N ILE A 117 -7.69 4.87 -1.61
CA ILE A 117 -6.25 4.82 -1.31
C ILE A 117 -5.45 5.77 -2.22
N MET A 118 -5.81 5.86 -3.50
CA MET A 118 -5.16 6.82 -4.40
C MET A 118 -5.57 8.25 -4.08
N ALA A 119 -6.82 8.45 -3.63
CA ALA A 119 -7.27 9.74 -3.11
C ALA A 119 -6.55 10.10 -1.81
N ALA A 120 -6.29 9.14 -0.92
CA ALA A 120 -5.52 9.35 0.31
C ALA A 120 -4.06 9.73 0.02
N TYR A 121 -3.43 9.11 -0.98
CA TYR A 121 -2.12 9.54 -1.47
C TYR A 121 -2.16 10.99 -1.98
N GLN A 122 -3.16 11.30 -2.81
CA GLN A 122 -3.33 12.63 -3.38
C GLN A 122 -3.59 13.70 -2.31
N GLU A 123 -4.47 13.42 -1.35
CA GLU A 123 -4.78 14.32 -0.23
C GLU A 123 -3.55 14.60 0.65
N VAL A 124 -2.70 13.60 0.90
CA VAL A 124 -1.45 13.80 1.64
C VAL A 124 -0.47 14.67 0.85
N LEU A 125 -0.41 14.54 -0.47
CA LEU A 125 0.39 15.44 -1.31
C LEU A 125 -0.15 16.87 -1.27
N GLU A 126 -1.46 17.05 -1.38
CA GLU A 126 -2.10 18.37 -1.33
C GLU A 126 -1.89 19.04 0.03
N ALA A 127 -1.99 18.28 1.13
CA ALA A 127 -1.71 18.78 2.47
C ALA A 127 -0.24 19.20 2.67
N ALA A 128 0.70 18.61 1.93
CA ALA A 128 2.11 19.00 1.97
C ALA A 128 2.39 20.32 1.21
N ASP A 129 1.50 20.72 0.29
CA ASP A 129 1.60 21.96 -0.49
C ASP A 129 0.72 23.09 0.05
N GLU A 130 0.01 22.91 1.19
CA GLU A 130 -0.78 23.99 1.79
C GLU A 130 0.11 25.11 2.36
N PRO A 131 -0.09 26.39 1.95
CA PRO A 131 0.69 27.53 2.43
C PRO A 131 0.32 27.98 3.86
N ALA A 132 -0.33 27.12 4.65
CA ALA A 132 -1.02 27.51 5.88
C ALA A 132 -0.11 27.68 7.11
N LEU A 133 1.18 27.33 7.04
CA LEU A 133 2.11 27.46 8.16
C LEU A 133 3.16 28.56 7.90
N PRO A 134 3.54 29.35 8.92
CA PRO A 134 4.58 30.38 8.83
C PRO A 134 5.96 29.89 8.36
N CYS A 135 6.15 28.56 8.29
CA CYS A 135 7.36 27.88 7.80
C CYS A 135 7.10 27.04 6.54
N SER A 136 5.95 27.19 5.88
CA SER A 136 5.69 26.53 4.60
C SER A 136 6.58 27.17 3.54
N HIS A 137 7.56 26.42 3.05
CA HIS A 137 8.44 26.84 1.96
C HIS A 137 7.73 26.61 0.61
N SER A 138 6.53 27.16 0.45
CA SER A 138 5.79 27.18 -0.81
C SER A 138 6.35 28.29 -1.72
N HIS A 139 7.64 28.19 -2.05
CA HIS A 139 8.21 28.91 -3.19
C HIS A 139 8.17 27.95 -4.38
N GLU A 140 7.39 28.30 -5.42
CA GLU A 140 7.26 27.50 -6.66
C GLU A 140 8.62 27.13 -7.27
N ASP A 141 9.64 27.97 -7.08
CA ASP A 141 11.00 27.76 -7.58
C ASP A 141 11.77 26.62 -6.89
N HIS A 142 11.30 26.12 -5.74
CA HIS A 142 11.97 25.09 -4.92
C HIS A 142 11.06 23.94 -4.52
N SER A 143 9.82 23.89 -5.04
CA SER A 143 8.94 22.76 -4.76
C SER A 143 9.36 21.53 -5.57
N PHE A 144 9.71 20.45 -4.85
CA PHE A 144 9.99 19.13 -5.43
C PHE A 144 8.73 18.26 -5.55
N THR A 145 7.55 18.73 -5.13
CA THR A 145 6.29 18.01 -5.27
C THR A 145 5.79 18.14 -6.71
N ARG A 146 5.83 17.03 -7.46
CA ARG A 146 5.30 16.98 -8.82
C ARG A 146 3.88 16.42 -8.77
N ILE A 147 2.90 17.22 -9.14
CA ILE A 147 1.52 16.75 -9.33
C ILE A 147 1.50 15.78 -10.52
N ASN A 148 1.11 14.53 -10.27
CA ASN A 148 1.25 13.42 -11.21
C ASN A 148 -0.05 13.11 -11.96
N PHE A 149 -0.67 14.10 -12.61
CA PHE A 149 -1.84 13.86 -13.47
C PHE A 149 -1.42 13.28 -14.83
N GLY A 150 -2.14 12.25 -15.28
CA GLY A 150 -1.99 11.69 -16.63
C GLY A 150 -0.66 10.96 -16.88
N LEU A 151 0.05 10.54 -15.84
CA LEU A 151 1.28 9.78 -16.00
C LEU A 151 1.02 8.46 -16.73
N PRO A 152 1.98 8.00 -17.55
CA PRO A 152 1.95 6.65 -18.09
C PRO A 152 1.77 5.61 -16.98
N THR A 153 0.90 4.64 -17.23
CA THR A 153 0.64 3.50 -16.35
C THR A 153 1.10 2.21 -17.00
N LEU A 154 1.29 1.17 -16.20
CA LEU A 154 1.53 -0.16 -16.76
C LEU A 154 0.44 -0.57 -17.76
N PRO A 155 0.83 -1.18 -18.89
CA PRO A 155 -0.12 -1.85 -19.77
C PRO A 155 -0.89 -2.93 -19.02
N ALA A 156 -2.18 -3.08 -19.32
CA ALA A 156 -3.07 -4.02 -18.64
C ALA A 156 -2.60 -5.48 -18.80
N GLU A 157 -1.98 -5.79 -19.95
CA GLU A 157 -1.45 -7.10 -20.31
C GLU A 157 -0.27 -7.51 -19.43
N VAL A 158 0.46 -6.54 -18.87
CA VAL A 158 1.54 -6.78 -17.91
C VAL A 158 1.01 -6.70 -16.48
N GLN A 159 0.18 -5.69 -16.20
CA GLN A 159 -0.30 -5.44 -14.85
C GLN A 159 -1.21 -6.55 -14.33
N GLY A 160 -2.22 -6.95 -15.11
CA GLY A 160 -3.22 -7.94 -14.70
C GLY A 160 -2.59 -9.28 -14.24
N PRO A 161 -1.75 -9.93 -15.06
CA PRO A 161 -1.09 -11.18 -14.69
C PRO A 161 -0.18 -11.02 -13.47
N LEU A 162 0.58 -9.93 -13.38
CA LEU A 162 1.51 -9.68 -12.29
C LEU A 162 0.79 -9.54 -10.95
N MET A 163 -0.27 -8.74 -10.90
CA MET A 163 -1.08 -8.57 -9.68
C MET A 163 -1.79 -9.87 -9.29
N THR A 164 -2.29 -10.60 -10.27
CA THR A 164 -2.93 -11.91 -10.08
C THR A 164 -1.95 -12.92 -9.45
N GLY A 165 -0.70 -12.95 -9.91
CA GLY A 165 0.35 -13.78 -9.33
C GLY A 165 0.60 -13.47 -7.86
N GLN A 166 0.70 -12.18 -7.51
CA GLN A 166 0.88 -11.77 -6.10
C GLN A 166 -0.33 -12.11 -5.23
N LEU A 167 -1.56 -11.92 -5.72
CA LEU A 167 -2.77 -12.29 -4.99
C LEU A 167 -2.82 -13.80 -4.69
N LYS A 168 -2.44 -14.65 -5.64
CA LYS A 168 -2.32 -16.10 -5.43
C LYS A 168 -1.27 -16.43 -4.38
N ARG A 169 -0.09 -15.80 -4.46
CA ARG A 169 1.00 -15.95 -3.48
C ARG A 169 0.56 -15.55 -2.07
N ILE A 170 -0.13 -14.42 -1.93
CA ILE A 170 -0.67 -13.92 -0.65
C ILE A 170 -1.73 -14.87 -0.10
N SER A 171 -2.68 -15.33 -0.93
CA SER A 171 -3.72 -16.30 -0.51
C SER A 171 -3.09 -17.58 0.03
N GLN A 172 -2.05 -18.11 -0.62
CA GLN A 172 -1.30 -19.27 -0.14
C GLN A 172 -0.61 -18.99 1.20
N LEU A 173 0.07 -17.85 1.34
CA LEU A 173 0.72 -17.44 2.58
C LEU A 173 -0.29 -17.36 3.74
N TYR A 174 -1.44 -16.74 3.52
CA TYR A 174 -2.51 -16.66 4.53
C TYR A 174 -3.07 -18.03 4.88
N LYS A 175 -3.34 -18.90 3.89
CA LYS A 175 -3.81 -20.28 4.14
C LYS A 175 -2.83 -21.04 5.04
N GLN A 176 -1.53 -20.92 4.77
CA GLN A 176 -0.47 -21.52 5.59
C GLN A 176 -0.45 -20.95 7.02
N ARG A 177 -0.48 -19.61 7.16
CA ARG A 177 -0.35 -18.94 8.47
C ARG A 177 -1.60 -19.02 9.33
N LYS A 178 -2.78 -19.05 8.72
CA LYS A 178 -4.07 -19.29 9.38
C LYS A 178 -4.06 -20.61 10.15
N ALA A 179 -3.50 -21.68 9.54
CA ALA A 179 -3.45 -23.00 10.15
C ALA A 179 -2.57 -23.05 11.42
N THR A 180 -1.59 -22.15 11.55
CA THR A 180 -0.60 -22.16 12.63
C THR A 180 -0.82 -21.08 13.69
N THR A 181 -1.48 -19.97 13.36
CA THR A 181 -1.66 -18.87 14.32
C THR A 181 -2.65 -19.25 15.40
N ALA A 182 -2.34 -18.98 16.68
CA ALA A 182 -3.25 -19.14 17.80
C ALA A 182 -4.16 -17.92 18.02
N HIS A 183 -3.76 -16.75 17.49
CA HIS A 183 -4.46 -15.49 17.72
C HIS A 183 -5.74 -15.40 16.87
N LYS A 184 -6.90 -15.33 17.53
CA LYS A 184 -8.22 -15.39 16.89
C LYS A 184 -8.43 -14.28 15.86
N ALA A 185 -8.19 -13.02 16.22
CA ALA A 185 -8.46 -11.90 15.30
C ALA A 185 -7.53 -11.92 14.06
N THR A 186 -6.28 -12.34 14.21
CA THR A 186 -5.37 -12.54 13.06
C THR A 186 -5.87 -13.67 12.16
N ARG A 187 -6.37 -14.76 12.74
CA ARG A 187 -6.95 -15.87 11.97
C ARG A 187 -8.19 -15.43 11.19
N GLU A 188 -9.10 -14.71 11.83
CA GLU A 188 -10.32 -14.18 11.22
C GLU A 188 -10.03 -13.18 10.10
N PHE A 189 -9.01 -12.33 10.29
CA PHE A 189 -8.52 -11.44 9.25
C PHE A 189 -8.01 -12.22 8.02
N TYR A 190 -7.15 -13.22 8.22
CA TYR A 190 -6.68 -14.07 7.11
C TYR A 190 -7.84 -14.74 6.39
N ASP A 191 -8.84 -15.24 7.11
CA ASP A 191 -10.03 -15.86 6.52
C ASP A 191 -10.82 -14.92 5.65
N TYR A 192 -11.07 -13.71 6.15
CA TYR A 192 -11.75 -12.68 5.38
C TYR A 192 -11.00 -12.36 4.08
N GLN A 193 -9.69 -12.13 4.16
CA GLN A 193 -8.89 -11.77 2.99
C GLN A 193 -8.77 -12.92 1.98
N ILE A 194 -8.61 -14.16 2.45
CA ILE A 194 -8.65 -15.35 1.58
C ILE A 194 -9.97 -15.42 0.82
N LEU A 195 -11.10 -15.21 1.50
CA LEU A 195 -12.42 -15.22 0.85
C LEU A 195 -12.55 -14.13 -0.22
N GLN A 196 -12.04 -12.92 0.04
CA GLN A 196 -12.06 -11.84 -0.94
C GLN A 196 -11.22 -12.18 -2.17
N ILE A 197 -10.02 -12.72 -1.98
CA ILE A 197 -9.13 -13.11 -3.07
C ILE A 197 -9.72 -14.29 -3.86
N ASP A 198 -10.19 -15.34 -3.19
CA ASP A 198 -10.70 -16.55 -3.84
C ASP A 198 -11.98 -16.27 -4.66
N LYS A 199 -12.79 -15.27 -4.29
CA LYS A 199 -13.95 -14.83 -5.09
C LYS A 199 -13.56 -14.34 -6.48
N LEU A 200 -12.37 -13.76 -6.65
CA LEU A 200 -11.89 -13.23 -7.94
C LEU A 200 -11.55 -14.34 -8.94
N PHE A 201 -11.27 -15.55 -8.44
CA PHE A 201 -10.81 -16.67 -9.26
C PHE A 201 -11.90 -17.71 -9.55
N LYS A 202 -13.11 -17.53 -9.02
CA LYS A 202 -14.24 -18.44 -9.22
C LYS A 202 -15.15 -18.01 -10.38
N LEU A 203 -14.58 -17.35 -11.39
CA LEU A 203 -15.27 -16.99 -12.63
C LEU A 203 -15.72 -18.25 -13.39
#